data_AF-A0A0K8WIX1-F1
#
_entry.id   AF-A0A0K8WIX1-F1
#
_cell.length_a   1.000
_cell.length_b   1.000
_cell.length_c   1.000
_cell.angle_alpha   90.00
_cell.angle_beta   90.00
_cell.angle_gamma   90.00
#
_symmetry.space_group_name_H-M   'P 1'
#
loop_
_entity.id
_entity.type
_entity.pdbx_description
1 polymer ?
#
loop_
_entity_poly.entity_id
_entity_poly.type
_entity_poly.pdbx_seq_one_letter_code
_entity_poly.pdbx_strand_id
1 'polypeptide(L)'
;YQKRKYYRSVTTKLPTMAGIPFIGVAHKMLDITKLFHNISVGCDTLKTSTACVWMATTPYVVTVDPEIIKHVTTSPEFLNKAKDLYTHFSKSAINGIIVSPAKVWKSNRKAVSPFLAHNNIMSLFPAFNQNANNVKNKLESLAGQGEQDIFTIVKECGLQLSLLTIMGIKVEEDSDKHKKLLQSFTALIDNMGIDLLLGWLGLRFLSHTPHYKRIVKYLQDLVQTLITENLHSEDMNNFAEDQRTMIDLGLKALRQGVFSEKDVEIECFTMFAAAYE
;
A
#
# COMPACT_ATOMS: atom_id res chain seq x y z
N TYR A 1 -9.61 29.60 9.12
CA TYR A 1 -8.93 30.52 10.05
C TYR A 1 -8.70 29.91 11.44
N GLN A 2 -9.71 29.31 12.09
CA GLN A 2 -9.56 28.71 13.43
C GLN A 2 -8.47 27.63 13.53
N LYS A 3 -8.39 26.67 12.60
CA LYS A 3 -7.29 25.68 12.56
C LYS A 3 -5.90 26.32 12.47
N ARG A 4 -5.74 27.36 11.64
CA ARG A 4 -4.47 28.12 11.53
C ARG A 4 -4.10 28.82 12.84
N LYS A 5 -5.09 29.37 13.56
CA LYS A 5 -4.88 29.94 14.90
C LYS A 5 -4.49 28.87 15.92
N TYR A 6 -5.13 27.71 15.88
CA TYR A 6 -4.85 26.58 16.78
C TYR A 6 -3.39 26.09 16.66
N TYR A 7 -2.90 25.88 15.43
CA TYR A 7 -1.52 25.42 15.18
C TYR A 7 -0.46 26.53 15.16
N ARG A 8 -0.83 27.77 15.50
CA ARG A 8 0.09 28.92 15.44
C ARG A 8 1.31 28.73 16.35
N SER A 9 1.15 28.11 17.52
CA SER A 9 2.24 27.88 18.48
C SER A 9 3.33 26.94 17.96
N VAL A 10 3.01 26.07 17.00
CA VAL A 10 3.96 25.14 16.36
C VAL A 10 4.52 25.77 15.09
N THR A 11 3.64 26.25 14.21
CA THR A 11 4.02 26.82 12.90
C THR A 11 4.82 28.11 12.98
N THR A 12 4.81 28.82 14.11
CA THR A 12 5.70 29.99 14.32
C THR A 12 7.10 29.61 14.79
N LYS A 13 7.30 28.38 15.29
CA LYS A 13 8.59 27.89 15.80
C LYS A 13 9.44 27.17 14.75
N LEU A 14 8.86 26.87 13.59
CA LEU A 14 9.52 26.19 12.49
C LEU A 14 9.45 27.05 11.22
N PRO A 15 10.47 26.99 10.34
CA PRO A 15 10.36 27.55 9.00
C PRO A 15 9.11 27.00 8.31
N THR A 16 8.17 27.87 7.92
CA THR A 16 6.83 27.44 7.48
C THR A 16 6.48 27.97 6.10
N MET A 17 6.11 27.07 5.19
CA MET A 17 5.47 27.41 3.91
C MET A 17 3.95 27.41 4.06
N ALA A 18 3.38 28.60 4.20
CA ALA A 18 1.93 28.78 4.36
C ALA A 18 1.12 28.61 3.06
N GLY A 19 1.76 28.85 1.90
CA GLY A 19 1.16 28.80 0.57
C GLY A 19 -0.03 29.75 0.38
N ILE A 20 -0.86 29.45 -0.62
CA ILE A 20 -2.06 30.23 -0.97
C ILE A 20 -3.11 30.09 0.15
N PRO A 21 -3.93 31.11 0.47
CA PRO A 21 -5.04 30.95 1.41
C PRO A 21 -5.93 29.74 1.07
N PHE A 22 -6.34 28.98 2.10
CA PHE A 22 -7.18 27.76 2.03
C PHE A 22 -6.58 26.54 1.31
N ILE A 23 -5.76 26.73 0.27
CA ILE A 23 -5.15 25.66 -0.53
C ILE A 23 -3.74 25.30 -0.03
N GLY A 24 -3.04 26.27 0.56
CA GLY A 24 -1.66 26.11 0.99
C GLY A 24 -0.74 25.78 -0.18
N VAL A 25 0.20 24.86 0.02
CA VAL A 25 1.08 24.32 -1.03
C VAL A 25 0.50 23.10 -1.75
N ALA A 26 -0.76 22.70 -1.46
CA ALA A 26 -1.38 21.53 -2.08
C ALA A 26 -1.43 21.60 -3.62
N HIS A 27 -1.57 22.81 -4.20
CA HIS A 27 -1.53 23.01 -5.65
C HIS A 27 -0.21 22.60 -6.30
N LYS A 28 0.91 22.69 -5.56
CA LYS A 28 2.23 22.23 -6.03
C LYS A 28 2.37 20.71 -5.94
N MET A 29 1.49 20.05 -5.19
CA MET A 29 1.55 18.62 -4.93
C MET A 29 0.49 17.83 -5.69
N LEU A 30 -0.22 18.46 -6.64
CA LEU A 30 -1.25 17.81 -7.46
C LEU A 30 -0.67 16.77 -8.43
N ASP A 31 0.58 16.96 -8.84
CA ASP A 31 1.30 15.96 -9.63
C ASP A 31 2.03 14.99 -8.67
N ILE A 32 1.41 13.84 -8.44
CA ILE A 32 1.94 12.80 -7.53
C ILE A 32 3.33 12.33 -7.98
N THR A 33 3.58 12.29 -9.29
CA THR A 33 4.88 11.86 -9.85
C THR A 33 6.02 12.80 -9.44
N LYS A 34 5.71 14.06 -9.12
CA LYS A 34 6.67 15.07 -8.68
C LYS A 34 6.62 15.34 -7.18
N LEU A 35 5.81 14.62 -6.41
CA LEU A 35 5.59 14.88 -4.99
C LEU A 35 6.91 14.94 -4.20
N PHE A 36 7.75 13.90 -4.31
CA PHE A 36 9.03 13.84 -3.60
C PHE A 36 10.03 14.88 -4.09
N HIS A 37 10.07 15.14 -5.40
CA HIS A 37 10.90 16.20 -5.97
C HIS A 37 10.50 17.57 -5.40
N ASN A 38 9.21 17.88 -5.35
CA ASN A 38 8.68 19.13 -4.83
C ASN A 38 8.93 19.30 -3.32
N ILE A 39 8.91 18.19 -2.56
CA ILE A 39 9.32 18.19 -1.15
C ILE A 39 10.81 18.55 -1.03
N SER A 40 11.68 17.89 -1.80
CA SER A 40 13.13 18.14 -1.79
C SER A 40 13.44 19.60 -2.12
N VAL A 41 12.91 20.11 -3.24
CA VAL A 41 13.06 21.51 -3.66
C VAL A 41 12.55 22.46 -2.57
N GLY A 42 11.47 22.11 -1.88
CA GLY A 42 10.94 22.87 -0.75
C GLY A 42 11.92 22.98 0.43
N CYS A 43 12.55 21.87 0.81
CA CYS A 43 13.58 21.84 1.85
C CYS A 43 14.82 22.66 1.46
N ASP A 44 15.30 22.51 0.22
CA ASP A 44 16.44 23.25 -0.32
C ASP A 44 16.18 24.77 -0.34
N THR A 45 14.98 25.15 -0.77
CA THR A 45 14.56 26.57 -0.84
C THR A 45 14.52 27.21 0.56
N LEU A 46 14.03 26.46 1.56
CA LEU A 46 13.98 26.93 2.94
C LEU A 46 15.33 26.83 3.67
N LYS A 47 16.34 26.20 3.05
CA LYS A 47 17.67 25.95 3.63
C LYS A 47 17.59 25.32 5.03
N THR A 48 16.67 24.37 5.20
CA THR A 48 16.43 23.68 6.48
C THR A 48 16.19 22.19 6.25
N SER A 49 16.70 21.37 7.16
CA SER A 49 16.41 19.93 7.19
C SER A 49 14.98 19.64 7.67
N THR A 50 14.35 20.60 8.36
CA THR A 50 13.00 20.45 8.92
C THR A 50 12.17 21.71 8.73
N ALA A 51 10.99 21.54 8.16
CA ALA A 51 10.06 22.63 7.87
C ALA A 51 8.62 22.23 8.19
N CYS A 52 7.77 23.24 8.31
CA CYS A 52 6.33 23.05 8.31
C CYS A 52 5.73 23.46 6.97
N VAL A 53 4.81 22.66 6.45
CA VAL A 53 4.09 22.94 5.20
C VAL A 53 2.59 22.89 5.44
N TRP A 54 1.89 23.92 4.99
CA TRP A 54 0.43 23.92 5.02
C TRP A 54 -0.12 23.22 3.79
N MET A 55 -0.73 22.06 3.99
CA MET A 55 -1.52 21.39 2.97
C MET A 55 -2.98 21.72 3.22
N ALA A 56 -3.51 22.63 2.41
CA ALA A 56 -4.81 23.25 2.61
C ALA A 56 -5.01 23.82 4.03
N THR A 57 -5.75 23.09 4.88
CA THR A 57 -6.10 23.50 6.25
C THR A 57 -5.36 22.73 7.35
N THR A 58 -4.45 21.82 6.99
CA THR A 58 -3.68 21.00 7.92
C THR A 58 -2.18 21.28 7.74
N PRO A 59 -1.46 21.67 8.81
CA PRO A 59 -0.01 21.80 8.76
C PRO A 59 0.66 20.43 8.96
N TYR A 60 1.69 20.16 8.18
CA TYR A 60 2.54 18.98 8.30
C TYR A 60 3.96 19.41 8.62
N VAL A 61 4.64 18.68 9.50
CA VAL A 61 6.09 18.81 9.68
C VAL A 61 6.74 17.82 8.72
N VAL A 62 7.61 18.34 7.86
CA VAL A 62 8.38 17.56 6.89
C VAL A 62 9.84 17.70 7.28
N THR A 63 10.54 16.57 7.34
CA THR A 63 11.92 16.52 7.80
C THR A 63 12.72 15.51 6.98
N VAL A 64 13.94 15.91 6.64
CA VAL A 64 15.01 15.06 6.10
C VAL A 64 16.14 14.92 7.13
N ASP A 65 15.91 15.37 8.37
CA ASP A 65 16.87 15.29 9.46
C ASP A 65 16.91 13.86 10.02
N PRO A 66 18.06 13.15 9.94
CA PRO A 66 18.14 11.76 10.35
C PRO A 66 17.86 11.53 11.83
N GLU A 67 18.19 12.48 12.72
CA GLU A 67 17.95 12.33 14.16
C GLU A 67 16.46 12.45 14.49
N ILE A 68 15.75 13.36 13.82
CA ILE A 68 14.29 13.47 13.96
C ILE A 68 13.61 12.23 13.39
N ILE A 69 14.02 11.77 12.21
CA ILE A 69 13.49 10.55 11.59
C ILE A 69 13.68 9.36 12.53
N LYS A 70 14.89 9.18 13.08
CA LYS A 70 15.20 8.12 14.04
C LYS A 70 14.31 8.22 15.28
N HIS A 71 14.17 9.41 15.87
CA HIS A 71 13.34 9.61 17.06
C HIS A 71 11.88 9.24 16.80
N VAL A 72 11.30 9.71 15.69
CA VAL A 72 9.90 9.45 15.34
C VAL A 72 9.67 7.97 15.00
N THR A 73 10.57 7.35 14.23
CA THR A 73 10.41 5.96 13.75
C THR A 73 10.69 4.90 14.82
N THR A 74 11.44 5.23 15.87
CA THR A 74 11.74 4.31 16.98
C THR A 74 10.81 4.49 18.17
N SER A 75 10.15 5.64 18.29
CA SER A 75 9.25 5.92 19.42
C SER A 75 7.91 5.19 19.29
N PRO A 76 7.43 4.54 20.36
CA PRO A 76 6.10 3.91 20.39
C PRO A 76 4.95 4.93 20.36
N GLU A 77 5.22 6.22 20.57
CA GLU A 77 4.21 7.28 20.56
C GLU A 77 3.70 7.58 19.16
N PHE A 78 4.53 7.39 18.13
CA PHE A 78 4.21 7.71 16.72
C PHE A 78 3.79 6.48 15.91
N LEU A 79 3.30 5.43 16.56
CA LEU A 79 2.83 4.21 15.88
C LEU A 79 1.54 4.44 15.05
N ASN A 80 0.69 5.38 15.48
CA ASN A 80 -0.54 5.67 14.75
C ASN A 80 -0.24 6.49 13.49
N LYS A 81 -0.78 6.05 12.35
CA LYS A 81 -0.70 6.82 11.11
C LYS A 81 -1.50 8.11 11.20
N ALA A 82 -1.00 9.16 10.55
CA ALA A 82 -1.68 10.44 10.45
C ALA A 82 -3.01 10.25 9.73
N LYS A 83 -4.13 10.46 10.45
CA LYS A 83 -5.48 10.24 9.91
C LYS A 83 -5.68 10.98 8.59
N ASP A 84 -5.35 12.27 8.54
CA ASP A 84 -5.58 13.10 7.36
C ASP A 84 -4.78 12.63 6.11
N LEU A 85 -3.64 11.96 6.30
CA LEU A 85 -2.85 11.38 5.19
C LEU A 85 -3.31 9.98 4.81
N TYR A 86 -3.63 9.13 5.78
CA TYR A 86 -3.95 7.72 5.54
C TYR A 86 -5.44 7.43 5.42
N THR A 87 -6.30 8.45 5.46
CA THR A 87 -7.77 8.30 5.38
C THR A 87 -8.23 7.70 4.03
N HIS A 88 -7.44 7.79 2.96
CA HIS A 88 -7.76 7.14 1.67
C HIS A 88 -7.83 5.61 1.78
N PHE A 89 -7.03 5.01 2.66
CA PHE A 89 -7.08 3.57 2.95
C PHE A 89 -8.34 3.15 3.70
N SER A 90 -8.88 4.00 4.58
CA SER A 90 -9.98 3.64 5.50
C SER A 90 -11.31 3.23 4.86
N LYS A 91 -11.50 3.51 3.56
CA LYS A 91 -12.67 3.10 2.77
C LYS A 91 -12.30 2.19 1.59
N SER A 92 -11.04 1.81 1.49
CA SER A 92 -10.55 0.87 0.50
C SER A 92 -10.56 -0.56 1.06
N ALA A 93 -10.33 -1.55 0.20
CA ALA A 93 -10.07 -2.92 0.66
C ALA A 93 -8.71 -3.04 1.40
N ILE A 94 -7.82 -2.06 1.28
CA ILE A 94 -6.52 -1.97 1.97
C ILE A 94 -6.69 -1.20 3.28
N ASN A 95 -7.33 -1.80 4.28
CA ASN A 95 -7.54 -1.17 5.60
C ASN A 95 -6.96 -2.03 6.75
N GLY A 96 -5.94 -2.84 6.46
CA GLY A 96 -5.30 -3.73 7.42
C GLY A 96 -4.15 -3.09 8.19
N ILE A 97 -3.05 -3.82 8.35
CA ILE A 97 -1.88 -3.44 9.15
C ILE A 97 -1.29 -2.08 8.76
N ILE A 98 -1.45 -1.61 7.51
CA ILE A 98 -0.90 -0.33 7.05
C ILE A 98 -1.52 0.87 7.79
N VAL A 99 -2.78 0.76 8.21
CA VAL A 99 -3.57 1.86 8.80
C VAL A 99 -4.25 1.53 10.13
N SER A 100 -4.07 0.31 10.61
CA SER A 100 -4.62 -0.15 11.88
C SER A 100 -4.17 0.74 13.06
N PRO A 101 -5.07 1.05 14.01
CA PRO A 101 -4.70 1.73 15.25
C PRO A 101 -3.62 0.95 16.00
N ALA A 102 -2.71 1.62 16.70
CA ALA A 102 -1.53 1.01 17.33
C ALA A 102 -1.85 -0.22 18.21
N LYS A 103 -3.00 -0.23 18.91
CA LYS A 103 -3.45 -1.38 19.73
C LYS A 103 -3.76 -2.62 18.89
N VAL A 104 -4.45 -2.44 17.77
CA VAL A 104 -4.81 -3.51 16.82
C VAL A 104 -3.58 -3.92 16.01
N TRP A 105 -2.83 -2.93 15.51
CA TRP A 105 -1.62 -3.13 14.73
C TRP A 105 -0.60 -4.06 15.40
N LYS A 106 -0.38 -3.93 16.72
CA LYS A 106 0.56 -4.82 17.44
C LYS A 106 0.13 -6.29 17.34
N SER A 107 -1.16 -6.56 17.48
CA SER A 107 -1.72 -7.91 17.40
C SER A 107 -1.61 -8.45 15.97
N ASN A 108 -2.09 -7.67 14.99
CA ASN A 108 -2.09 -8.07 13.58
C ASN A 108 -0.66 -8.27 13.07
N ARG A 109 0.27 -7.36 13.41
CA ARG A 109 1.69 -7.51 13.08
C ARG A 109 2.27 -8.79 13.63
N LYS A 110 1.96 -9.16 14.87
CA LYS A 110 2.45 -10.41 15.46
C LYS A 110 1.93 -11.64 14.71
N ALA A 111 0.66 -11.62 14.29
CA ALA A 111 0.04 -12.71 13.53
C ALA A 111 0.64 -12.86 12.12
N VAL A 112 0.94 -11.73 11.45
CA VAL A 112 1.44 -11.70 10.06
C VAL A 112 2.96 -11.84 9.96
N SER A 113 3.73 -11.43 10.97
CA SER A 113 5.22 -11.46 10.94
C SER A 113 5.83 -12.80 10.53
N PRO A 114 5.28 -13.99 10.88
CA PRO A 114 5.81 -15.27 10.41
C PRO A 114 5.88 -15.42 8.89
N PHE A 115 5.05 -14.69 8.12
CA PHE A 115 5.09 -14.71 6.65
C PHE A 115 6.42 -14.17 6.12
N LEU A 116 6.94 -13.12 6.76
CA LEU A 116 8.20 -12.47 6.41
C LEU A 116 9.38 -13.01 7.23
N ALA A 117 9.20 -14.13 7.94
CA ALA A 117 10.29 -14.77 8.65
C ALA A 117 11.27 -15.41 7.64
N HIS A 118 12.55 -15.43 8.01
CA HIS A 118 13.64 -15.90 7.14
C HIS A 118 13.33 -17.25 6.46
N ASN A 119 12.88 -18.26 7.22
CA ASN A 119 12.59 -19.59 6.68
C ASN A 119 11.46 -19.57 5.64
N ASN A 120 10.41 -18.76 5.85
CA ASN A 120 9.32 -18.63 4.89
C ASN A 120 9.78 -17.89 3.63
N ILE A 121 10.62 -16.86 3.77
CA ILE A 121 11.21 -16.18 2.61
C ILE A 121 12.10 -17.14 1.80
N MET A 122 12.92 -17.95 2.47
CA MET A 122 13.75 -18.97 1.79
C MET A 122 12.88 -19.97 1.04
N SER A 123 11.76 -20.39 1.62
CA SER A 123 10.86 -21.34 0.96
C SER A 123 10.19 -20.74 -0.28
N LEU A 124 10.07 -19.41 -0.41
CA LEU A 124 9.57 -18.72 -1.61
C LEU A 124 10.58 -18.61 -2.76
N PHE A 125 11.87 -18.93 -2.56
CA PHE A 125 12.91 -18.79 -3.58
C PHE A 125 12.64 -19.54 -4.89
N PRO A 126 12.07 -20.76 -4.91
CA PRO A 126 11.69 -21.42 -6.15
C PRO A 126 10.70 -20.59 -6.98
N ALA A 127 9.71 -19.97 -6.34
CA ALA A 127 8.75 -19.10 -7.01
C ALA A 127 9.41 -17.82 -7.54
N PHE A 128 10.32 -17.21 -6.77
CA PHE A 128 11.10 -16.05 -7.21
C PHE A 128 11.98 -16.38 -8.43
N ASN A 129 12.68 -17.50 -8.40
CA ASN A 129 13.53 -17.93 -9.50
C ASN A 129 12.73 -18.25 -10.77
N GLN A 130 11.58 -18.91 -10.63
CA GLN A 130 10.69 -19.17 -11.76
C GLN A 130 10.18 -17.86 -12.36
N ASN A 131 9.71 -16.93 -11.53
CA ASN A 131 9.24 -15.62 -12.01
C ASN A 131 10.36 -14.82 -12.68
N ALA A 132 11.57 -14.81 -12.11
CA ALA A 132 12.73 -14.14 -12.68
C ALA A 132 13.11 -14.71 -14.05
N ASN A 133 13.08 -16.04 -14.22
CA ASN A 133 13.29 -16.68 -15.52
C ASN A 133 12.21 -16.31 -16.53
N ASN A 134 10.94 -16.21 -16.12
CA ASN A 134 9.85 -15.77 -16.99
C ASN A 134 10.06 -14.33 -17.46
N VAL A 135 10.37 -13.41 -16.55
CA VAL A 135 10.71 -12.02 -16.88
C VAL A 135 11.88 -11.97 -17.85
N LYS A 136 12.95 -12.72 -17.57
CA LYS A 136 14.12 -12.81 -18.44
C LYS A 136 13.74 -13.23 -19.86
N ASN A 137 12.99 -14.32 -20.02
CA ASN A 137 12.59 -14.84 -21.33
C ASN A 137 11.70 -13.84 -22.10
N LYS A 138 10.82 -13.11 -21.40
CA LYS A 138 10.01 -12.04 -22.00
C LYS A 138 10.86 -10.85 -22.45
N LEU A 139 11.89 -10.47 -21.69
CA LEU A 139 12.79 -9.40 -22.10
C LEU A 139 13.70 -9.83 -23.26
N GLU A 140 14.13 -11.09 -23.29
CA GLU A 140 14.90 -11.66 -24.42
C GLU A 140 14.09 -11.62 -25.72
N SER A 141 12.77 -11.87 -25.67
CA SER A 141 11.93 -11.81 -26.89
C SER A 141 11.80 -10.40 -27.46
N LEU A 142 11.96 -9.36 -26.63
CA LEU A 142 11.96 -7.95 -27.03
C LEU A 142 13.33 -7.45 -27.56
N ALA A 143 14.39 -8.26 -27.45
CA ALA A 143 15.72 -7.86 -27.88
C ALA A 143 15.75 -7.53 -29.37
N GLY A 144 16.40 -6.40 -29.73
CA GLY A 144 16.50 -5.94 -31.11
C GLY A 144 15.25 -5.26 -31.66
N GLN A 145 14.15 -5.16 -30.90
CA GLN A 145 12.91 -4.51 -31.32
C GLN A 145 12.85 -2.99 -31.02
N GLY A 146 13.98 -2.38 -30.67
CA GLY A 146 14.06 -0.96 -30.32
C GLY A 146 13.56 -0.65 -28.90
N GLU A 147 13.02 0.57 -28.71
CA GLU A 147 12.46 1.00 -27.42
C GLU A 147 11.16 0.24 -27.13
N GLN A 148 11.06 -0.34 -25.93
CA GLN A 148 9.93 -1.14 -25.50
C GLN A 148 9.52 -0.77 -24.07
N ASP A 149 8.22 -0.83 -23.77
CA ASP A 149 7.73 -0.67 -22.39
C ASP A 149 7.90 -1.97 -21.60
N ILE A 150 9.03 -2.08 -20.91
CA ILE A 150 9.32 -3.22 -20.04
C ILE A 150 8.55 -3.17 -18.72
N PHE A 151 7.99 -2.02 -18.34
CA PHE A 151 7.35 -1.85 -17.03
C PHE A 151 6.04 -2.62 -16.97
N THR A 152 5.29 -2.68 -18.07
CA THR A 152 4.09 -3.51 -18.19
C THR A 152 4.41 -5.00 -17.95
N ILE A 153 5.49 -5.53 -18.54
CA ILE A 153 5.94 -6.91 -18.31
C ILE A 153 6.30 -7.15 -16.84
N VAL A 154 7.05 -6.23 -16.23
CA VAL A 154 7.45 -6.35 -14.82
C VAL A 154 6.22 -6.36 -13.91
N LYS A 155 5.21 -5.51 -14.18
CA LYS A 155 3.95 -5.47 -13.42
C LYS A 155 3.13 -6.75 -13.56
N GLU A 156 2.99 -7.29 -14.77
CA GLU A 156 2.27 -8.55 -15.01
C GLU A 156 2.91 -9.70 -14.23
N CYS A 157 4.22 -9.88 -14.37
CA CYS A 157 4.95 -10.92 -13.64
C CYS A 157 4.92 -10.68 -12.12
N GLY A 158 5.02 -9.42 -11.67
CA GLY A 158 4.88 -9.06 -10.25
C GLY A 158 3.51 -9.41 -9.66
N LEU A 159 2.44 -9.21 -10.44
CA LEU A 159 1.08 -9.59 -10.05
C LEU A 159 0.96 -11.11 -9.90
N GLN A 160 1.50 -11.88 -10.85
CA GLN A 160 1.50 -13.34 -10.78
C GLN A 160 2.25 -13.86 -9.58
N LEU A 161 3.46 -13.34 -9.36
CA LEU A 161 4.28 -13.74 -8.23
C LEU A 161 3.56 -13.44 -6.92
N SER A 162 2.97 -12.26 -6.79
CA SER A 162 2.20 -11.88 -5.60
C SER A 162 1.00 -12.81 -5.37
N LEU A 163 0.25 -13.15 -6.43
CA LEU A 163 -0.90 -14.07 -6.33
C LEU A 163 -0.45 -15.46 -5.87
N LEU A 164 0.69 -15.93 -6.38
CA LEU A 164 1.24 -17.22 -6.03
C LEU A 164 1.78 -17.24 -4.59
N THR A 165 2.63 -16.29 -4.21
CA THR A 165 3.35 -16.35 -2.93
C THR A 165 2.50 -15.90 -1.73
N ILE A 166 1.56 -14.98 -1.95
CA ILE A 166 0.72 -14.45 -0.87
C ILE A 166 -0.57 -15.25 -0.76
N MET A 167 -1.23 -15.48 -1.89
CA MET A 167 -2.55 -16.09 -1.92
C MET A 167 -2.53 -17.59 -2.30
N GLY A 168 -1.38 -18.15 -2.68
CA GLY A 168 -1.28 -19.57 -3.06
C GLY A 168 -1.92 -19.90 -4.41
N ILE A 169 -2.21 -18.90 -5.26
CA ILE A 169 -3.01 -19.11 -6.47
C ILE A 169 -2.15 -18.97 -7.70
N LYS A 170 -2.26 -19.96 -8.57
CA LYS A 170 -1.72 -19.89 -9.92
C LYS A 170 -2.78 -19.35 -10.86
N VAL A 171 -2.62 -18.10 -11.30
CA VAL A 171 -3.43 -17.50 -12.37
C VAL A 171 -2.60 -17.52 -13.65
N GLU A 172 -3.16 -18.08 -14.72
CA GLU A 172 -2.51 -18.09 -16.03
C GLU A 172 -2.29 -16.68 -16.54
N GLU A 173 -1.10 -16.44 -17.09
CA GLU A 173 -0.74 -15.19 -17.76
C GLU A 173 -1.69 -14.94 -18.93
N ASP A 174 -1.97 -13.67 -19.22
CA ASP A 174 -2.85 -13.25 -20.31
C ASP A 174 -4.31 -13.71 -20.27
N SER A 175 -4.70 -14.51 -19.27
CA SER A 175 -6.09 -14.87 -19.03
C SER A 175 -6.93 -13.61 -18.77
N ASP A 176 -8.22 -13.67 -19.13
CA ASP A 176 -9.15 -12.57 -18.85
C ASP A 176 -9.19 -12.21 -17.36
N LYS A 177 -9.00 -13.22 -16.49
CA LYS A 177 -8.90 -13.03 -15.04
C LYS A 177 -7.65 -12.23 -14.66
N HIS A 178 -6.49 -12.57 -15.21
CA HIS A 178 -5.24 -11.86 -14.96
C HIS A 178 -5.31 -10.39 -15.42
N LYS A 179 -5.77 -10.16 -16.65
CA LYS A 179 -5.93 -8.81 -17.21
C LYS A 179 -6.90 -7.96 -16.39
N LYS A 180 -8.04 -8.53 -16.02
CA LYS A 180 -9.04 -7.84 -15.18
C LYS A 180 -8.50 -7.53 -13.79
N LEU A 181 -7.69 -8.42 -13.21
CA LEU A 181 -7.01 -8.17 -11.94
C LEU A 181 -6.03 -7.01 -12.04
N LEU A 182 -5.14 -7.04 -13.03
CA LEU A 182 -4.16 -5.99 -13.26
C LEU A 182 -4.81 -4.63 -13.44
N GLN A 183 -5.87 -4.55 -14.26
CA GLN A 183 -6.65 -3.32 -14.47
C GLN A 183 -7.32 -2.84 -13.18
N SER A 184 -7.90 -3.77 -12.42
CA SER A 184 -8.59 -3.45 -11.16
C SER A 184 -7.62 -2.91 -10.10
N PHE A 185 -6.44 -3.51 -9.95
CA PHE A 185 -5.42 -3.03 -9.02
C PHE A 185 -4.81 -1.70 -9.44
N THR A 186 -4.50 -1.54 -10.73
CA THR A 186 -3.99 -0.26 -11.23
C THR A 186 -5.00 0.87 -10.99
N ALA A 187 -6.29 0.63 -11.30
CA ALA A 187 -7.34 1.60 -11.03
C ALA A 187 -7.58 1.84 -9.53
N LEU A 188 -7.34 0.85 -8.67
CA LEU A 188 -7.40 1.02 -7.21
C LEU A 188 -6.30 1.99 -6.73
N ILE A 189 -5.05 1.77 -7.14
CA ILE A 189 -3.90 2.60 -6.77
C ILE A 189 -4.03 4.03 -7.31
N ASP A 190 -4.44 4.18 -8.57
CA ASP A 190 -4.67 5.50 -9.18
C ASP A 190 -5.75 6.28 -8.40
N ASN A 191 -6.85 5.60 -8.03
CA ASN A 191 -7.89 6.22 -7.21
C ASN A 191 -7.40 6.57 -5.80
N MET A 192 -6.50 5.78 -5.19
CA MET A 192 -5.89 6.13 -3.90
C MET A 192 -5.06 7.41 -3.99
N GLY A 193 -4.31 7.58 -5.07
CA GLY A 193 -3.57 8.82 -5.35
C GLY A 193 -4.51 10.02 -5.47
N ILE A 194 -5.57 9.90 -6.27
CA ILE A 194 -6.58 10.96 -6.42
C ILE A 194 -7.29 11.24 -5.08
N ASP A 195 -7.65 10.21 -4.32
CA ASP A 195 -8.26 10.32 -2.98
C ASP A 195 -7.38 11.10 -2.02
N LEU A 196 -6.06 10.89 -2.03
CA LEU A 196 -5.10 11.62 -1.21
C LEU A 196 -5.11 13.12 -1.56
N LEU A 197 -5.02 13.45 -2.85
CA LEU A 197 -5.01 14.84 -3.33
C LEU A 197 -6.32 15.57 -3.00
N LEU A 198 -7.45 14.96 -3.33
CA LEU A 198 -8.78 15.52 -3.05
C LEU A 198 -9.07 15.54 -1.54
N GLY A 199 -8.51 14.59 -0.79
CA GLY A 199 -8.58 14.51 0.67
C GLY A 199 -8.01 15.76 1.33
N TRP A 200 -6.86 16.27 0.88
CA TRP A 200 -6.31 17.53 1.37
C TRP A 200 -7.27 18.71 1.17
N LEU A 201 -8.03 18.71 0.07
CA LEU A 201 -9.01 19.76 -0.23
C LEU A 201 -10.39 19.53 0.40
N GLY A 202 -10.60 18.39 1.07
CA GLY A 202 -11.93 18.00 1.59
C GLY A 202 -12.92 17.55 0.50
N LEU A 203 -12.44 17.29 -0.73
CA LEU A 203 -13.23 16.95 -1.92
C LEU A 203 -13.23 15.46 -2.25
N ARG A 204 -12.84 14.61 -1.30
CA ARG A 204 -12.70 13.16 -1.48
C ARG A 204 -13.96 12.45 -2.01
N PHE A 205 -15.15 13.01 -1.84
CA PHE A 205 -16.36 12.38 -2.39
C PHE A 205 -16.35 12.29 -3.93
N LEU A 206 -15.56 13.13 -4.61
CA LEU A 206 -15.47 13.15 -6.08
C LEU A 206 -14.75 11.93 -6.67
N SER A 207 -13.81 11.34 -5.93
CA SER A 207 -13.10 10.12 -6.35
C SER A 207 -13.87 8.83 -6.06
N HIS A 208 -14.91 8.90 -5.22
CA HIS A 208 -15.75 7.75 -4.87
C HIS A 208 -16.83 7.45 -5.93
N THR A 209 -16.39 7.29 -7.18
CA THR A 209 -17.28 7.03 -8.31
C THR A 209 -17.95 5.65 -8.22
N PRO A 210 -19.09 5.44 -8.91
CA PRO A 210 -19.69 4.10 -9.00
C PRO A 210 -18.73 3.06 -9.59
N HIS A 211 -17.85 3.46 -10.51
CA HIS A 211 -16.82 2.60 -11.07
C HIS A 211 -15.83 2.15 -9.99
N TYR A 212 -15.32 3.08 -9.17
CA TYR A 212 -14.41 2.75 -8.07
C TYR A 212 -15.03 1.73 -7.10
N LYS A 213 -16.29 1.95 -6.71
CA LYS A 213 -17.01 1.02 -5.83
C LYS A 213 -17.14 -0.40 -6.42
N ARG A 214 -17.34 -0.51 -7.74
CA ARG A 214 -17.38 -1.82 -8.43
C ARG A 214 -16.02 -2.51 -8.42
N ILE A 215 -14.92 -1.77 -8.60
CA ILE A 215 -13.56 -2.31 -8.52
C ILE A 215 -13.29 -2.86 -7.12
N VAL A 216 -13.52 -2.04 -6.09
CA VAL A 216 -13.29 -2.45 -4.70
C VAL A 216 -14.09 -3.71 -4.37
N LYS A 217 -15.37 -3.75 -4.75
CA LYS A 217 -16.21 -4.93 -4.55
C LYS A 217 -15.69 -6.16 -5.30
N TYR A 218 -15.30 -6.02 -6.56
CA TYR A 218 -14.74 -7.13 -7.33
C TYR A 218 -13.48 -7.72 -6.68
N LEU A 219 -12.59 -6.86 -6.17
CA LEU A 219 -11.37 -7.28 -5.49
C LEU A 219 -11.67 -7.97 -4.15
N GLN A 220 -12.64 -7.48 -3.39
CA GLN A 220 -13.12 -8.13 -2.16
C GLN A 220 -13.75 -9.50 -2.43
N ASP A 221 -14.67 -9.57 -3.40
CA ASP A 221 -15.34 -10.81 -3.80
C ASP A 221 -14.31 -11.87 -4.24
N LEU A 222 -13.23 -11.46 -4.92
CA LEU A 222 -12.13 -12.35 -5.27
C LEU A 222 -11.44 -12.90 -4.02
N VAL A 223 -10.98 -12.04 -3.11
CA VAL A 223 -10.29 -12.51 -1.88
C VAL A 223 -11.19 -13.44 -1.08
N GLN A 224 -12.47 -13.12 -0.98
CA GLN A 224 -13.45 -13.94 -0.28
C GLN A 224 -13.59 -15.32 -0.93
N THR A 225 -13.71 -15.38 -2.26
CA THR A 225 -13.76 -16.64 -3.01
C THR A 225 -12.53 -17.50 -2.71
N LEU A 226 -11.35 -16.89 -2.67
CA LEU A 226 -10.08 -17.58 -2.45
C LEU A 226 -9.94 -18.09 -1.01
N ILE A 227 -10.41 -17.31 -0.03
CA ILE A 227 -10.49 -17.76 1.36
C ILE A 227 -11.43 -18.96 1.47
N THR A 228 -12.59 -18.92 0.81
CA THR A 228 -13.56 -20.02 0.82
C THR A 228 -13.00 -21.28 0.13
N GLU A 229 -12.36 -21.15 -1.02
CA GLU A 229 -11.71 -22.27 -1.73
C GLU A 229 -10.60 -22.91 -0.88
N ASN A 230 -9.76 -22.11 -0.21
CA ASN A 230 -8.70 -22.59 0.67
C ASN A 230 -9.21 -23.14 2.01
N LEU A 231 -10.38 -22.71 2.48
CA LEU A 231 -11.05 -23.28 3.67
C LEU A 231 -11.63 -24.68 3.40
N HIS A 232 -12.12 -24.92 2.17
CA HIS A 232 -12.72 -26.19 1.79
C HIS A 232 -11.70 -27.21 1.24
N SER A 233 -10.56 -26.74 0.75
CA SER A 233 -9.45 -27.61 0.34
C SER A 233 -8.55 -27.93 1.53
N GLU A 234 -9.03 -28.77 2.46
CA GLU A 234 -8.15 -29.47 3.42
C GLU A 234 -7.13 -30.41 2.73
N ASP A 235 -7.16 -30.51 1.40
CA ASP A 235 -6.31 -31.37 0.55
C ASP A 235 -5.11 -30.66 -0.13
N MET A 236 -4.76 -29.43 0.27
CA MET A 236 -3.51 -28.79 -0.21
C MET A 236 -2.27 -29.14 0.63
N ASN A 237 -2.23 -30.35 1.20
CA ASN A 237 -1.04 -30.92 1.87
C ASN A 237 0.10 -31.31 0.91
N ASN A 238 0.10 -30.80 -0.33
CA ASN A 238 1.18 -31.02 -1.30
C ASN A 238 1.95 -29.73 -1.67
N PHE A 239 1.69 -28.60 -1.02
CA PHE A 239 2.66 -27.50 -0.97
C PHE A 239 3.61 -27.80 0.18
N ALA A 240 4.92 -27.88 -0.12
CA ALA A 240 5.96 -28.32 0.80
C ALA A 240 5.70 -27.80 2.24
N GLU A 241 5.81 -28.69 3.24
CA GLU A 241 5.56 -28.46 4.69
C GLU A 241 6.13 -27.14 5.27
N ASP A 242 7.02 -26.47 4.55
CA ASP A 242 7.72 -25.23 4.90
C ASP A 242 7.21 -23.93 4.22
N GLN A 243 6.28 -23.97 3.25
CA GLN A 243 5.69 -22.75 2.66
C GLN A 243 4.36 -22.40 3.34
N ARG A 244 4.33 -21.27 4.08
CA ARG A 244 3.10 -20.72 4.65
C ARG A 244 2.67 -19.52 3.84
N THR A 245 1.53 -19.62 3.16
CA THR A 245 0.92 -18.47 2.50
C THR A 245 0.39 -17.47 3.53
N MET A 246 0.09 -16.25 3.10
CA MET A 246 -0.58 -15.28 3.97
C MET A 246 -1.97 -15.77 4.39
N ILE A 247 -2.66 -16.48 3.51
CA ILE A 247 -3.97 -17.07 3.81
C ILE A 247 -3.85 -18.09 4.93
N ASP A 248 -2.86 -19.00 4.89
CA ASP A 248 -2.65 -20.01 5.95
C ASP A 248 -2.42 -19.37 7.32
N LEU A 249 -1.64 -18.29 7.35
CA LEU A 249 -1.37 -17.54 8.59
C LEU A 249 -2.62 -16.79 9.07
N GLY A 250 -3.40 -16.22 8.15
CA GLY A 250 -4.69 -15.62 8.45
C GLY A 250 -5.68 -16.63 9.03
N LEU A 251 -5.81 -17.80 8.41
CA LEU A 251 -6.67 -18.90 8.88
C LEU A 251 -6.19 -19.45 10.23
N LYS A 252 -4.89 -19.55 10.45
CA LYS A 252 -4.33 -19.90 11.77
C LYS A 252 -4.69 -18.86 12.83
N ALA A 253 -4.59 -17.57 12.51
CA ALA A 253 -4.97 -16.49 13.41
C ALA A 253 -6.47 -16.47 13.70
N LEU A 254 -7.31 -16.82 12.71
CA LEU A 254 -8.75 -17.02 12.86
C LEU A 254 -9.06 -18.16 13.85
N ARG A 255 -8.44 -19.34 13.67
CA ARG A 255 -8.59 -20.49 14.58
C ARG A 255 -8.14 -20.19 16.01
N GLN A 256 -7.17 -19.30 16.19
CA GLN A 256 -6.69 -18.85 17.50
C GLN A 256 -7.57 -17.74 18.12
N GLY A 257 -8.61 -17.28 17.44
CA GLY A 257 -9.49 -16.20 17.89
C GLY A 257 -8.84 -14.81 17.87
N VAL A 258 -7.70 -14.66 17.17
CA VAL A 258 -7.00 -13.37 17.02
C VAL A 258 -7.65 -12.52 15.93
N PHE A 259 -8.08 -13.17 14.84
CA PHE A 259 -8.72 -12.54 13.68
C PHE A 259 -10.18 -12.99 13.57
N SER A 260 -11.03 -12.10 13.05
CA SER A 260 -12.30 -12.47 12.42
C SER A 260 -12.08 -12.85 10.95
N GLU A 261 -13.05 -13.49 10.30
CA GLU A 261 -12.99 -13.77 8.85
C GLU A 261 -12.71 -12.51 8.02
N LYS A 262 -13.31 -11.39 8.44
CA LYS A 262 -13.11 -10.09 7.81
C LYS A 262 -11.68 -9.56 8.00
N ASP A 263 -11.06 -9.82 9.15
CA ASP A 263 -9.66 -9.43 9.38
C ASP A 263 -8.72 -10.25 8.50
N VAL A 264 -9.02 -11.54 8.28
CA VAL A 264 -8.26 -12.39 7.34
C VAL A 264 -8.32 -11.81 5.93
N GLU A 265 -9.53 -11.46 5.44
CA GLU A 265 -9.71 -10.84 4.12
C GLU A 265 -8.91 -9.55 3.99
N ILE A 266 -9.05 -8.64 4.97
CA ILE A 266 -8.41 -7.34 4.95
C ILE A 266 -6.89 -7.47 5.00
N GLU A 267 -6.33 -8.32 5.86
CA GLU A 267 -4.87 -8.46 6.01
C GLU A 267 -4.25 -9.19 4.81
N CYS A 268 -4.91 -10.21 4.26
CA CYS A 268 -4.44 -10.88 3.04
C CYS A 268 -4.44 -9.92 1.85
N PHE A 269 -5.52 -9.16 1.66
CA PHE A 269 -5.59 -8.17 0.58
C PHE A 269 -4.58 -7.03 0.77
N THR A 270 -4.40 -6.56 2.01
CA THR A 270 -3.43 -5.52 2.34
C THR A 270 -2.01 -5.99 2.00
N MET A 271 -1.68 -7.25 2.31
CA MET A 271 -0.35 -7.78 1.99
C MET A 271 -0.15 -8.03 0.51
N PHE A 272 -1.19 -8.52 -0.17
CA PHE A 272 -1.18 -8.67 -1.61
C PHE A 272 -0.92 -7.35 -2.32
N ALA A 273 -1.68 -6.31 -1.97
CA ALA A 273 -1.55 -5.01 -2.61
C ALA A 273 -0.17 -4.39 -2.37
N ALA A 274 0.38 -4.54 -1.15
CA ALA A 274 1.70 -4.02 -0.79
C ALA A 274 2.87 -4.74 -1.46
N ALA A 275 2.69 -5.97 -1.93
CA ALA A 275 3.73 -6.71 -2.66
C ALA A 275 3.68 -6.50 -4.17
N TYR A 276 2.49 -6.19 -4.70
CA TYR A 276 2.30 -5.89 -6.11
C TYR A 276 2.70 -4.45 -6.49
N GLU A 277 2.40 -3.47 -5.63
CA GLU A 277 2.77 -2.06 -5.82
C GLU A 277 4.29 -1.83 -5.76
#